data_AF-A0A061DJY1-F1
#
_entry.id   AF-A0A061DJY1-F1
#
_cell.length_a   1.000
_cell.length_b   1.000
_cell.length_c   1.000
_cell.angle_alpha   90.00
_cell.angle_beta   90.00
_cell.angle_gamma   90.00
#
_symmetry.space_group_name_H-M   'P 1'
#
loop_
_entity.id
_entity.type
_entity.pdbx_description
1 polymer ?
#
loop_
_entity_poly.entity_id
_entity_poly.type
_entity_poly.pdbx_seq_one_letter_code
_entity_poly.pdbx_strand_id
1 'polypeptide(L)'
;MYVEKRSRNIVDMSNVRKPPSLVDLCIRTAIDNVRYLGDVGETDSHLLERILPHCTMDQLIHVEKSTKGRDLSPVTDKLWKNFYELQFGRASTNLVIERMKLKKVSFRWRQLYEAKLKDVQEAENKAIDRLKQLYKKEDARKQSRQVQLCTKVPPSSKRSFFAGSGPGYNLSYVKSNIMKKAKIDLMKSQEVKNLAAMKKKAVQTHHRGTTITKSSGLCGKNSASSSKLAKPLDRRF
;
A
#
# COMPACT_ATOMS: atom_id res chain seq x y z
N MET A 1 -39.33 22.07 -3.45
CA MET A 1 -38.30 22.82 -2.70
C MET A 1 -38.91 23.22 -1.36
N TYR A 2 -38.67 22.45 -0.30
CA TYR A 2 -39.14 22.79 1.04
C TYR A 2 -38.01 23.48 1.79
N VAL A 3 -38.22 24.75 2.11
CA VAL A 3 -37.32 25.54 2.97
C VAL A 3 -37.67 25.18 4.41
N GLU A 4 -36.85 24.34 5.02
CA GLU A 4 -36.96 23.90 6.40
C GLU A 4 -36.64 25.11 7.32
N LYS A 5 -37.71 25.74 7.81
CA LYS A 5 -37.63 26.86 8.75
C LYS A 5 -37.07 26.33 10.08
N ARG A 6 -35.76 26.55 10.24
CA ARG A 6 -35.00 26.38 11.49
C ARG A 6 -35.78 27.02 12.65
N SER A 7 -36.19 26.18 13.59
CA SER A 7 -36.95 26.55 14.79
C SER A 7 -36.28 27.71 15.52
N ARG A 8 -36.95 28.87 15.53
CA ARG A 8 -36.60 29.97 16.43
C ARG A 8 -36.84 29.46 17.86
N ASN A 9 -35.79 29.53 18.67
CA ASN A 9 -35.76 29.13 20.06
C ASN A 9 -37.02 29.62 20.81
N ILE A 10 -37.80 28.67 21.32
CA ILE A 10 -38.96 28.86 22.21
C ILE A 10 -38.41 29.14 23.61
N VAL A 11 -37.77 30.30 23.81
CA VAL A 11 -37.28 30.72 25.11
C VAL A 11 -37.44 32.24 25.27
N ASP A 12 -38.60 32.80 24.93
CA ASP A 12 -38.82 34.23 25.20
C ASP A 12 -40.30 34.62 25.36
N MET A 13 -41.04 33.89 26.20
CA MET A 13 -42.45 34.21 26.50
C MET A 13 -42.72 34.26 28.02
N SER A 14 -41.72 34.61 28.84
CA SER A 14 -41.91 34.82 30.29
C SER A 14 -41.26 36.08 30.86
N ASN A 15 -40.57 36.91 30.06
CA ASN A 15 -39.84 38.09 30.54
C ASN A 15 -40.40 39.46 30.10
N VAL A 16 -41.58 39.50 29.49
CA VAL A 16 -42.11 40.70 28.80
C VAL A 16 -42.69 41.77 29.75
N ARG A 17 -42.33 41.79 31.05
CA ARG A 17 -42.96 42.70 32.02
C ARG A 17 -42.01 43.64 32.77
N LYS A 18 -40.69 43.53 32.57
CA LYS A 18 -39.72 44.48 33.13
C LYS A 18 -38.75 44.88 32.03
N PRO A 19 -38.42 46.18 31.90
CA PRO A 19 -37.37 46.59 30.97
C PRO A 19 -36.08 45.85 31.34
N PRO A 20 -35.34 45.32 30.34
CA PRO A 20 -34.08 44.63 30.60
C PRO A 20 -33.11 45.56 31.31
N SER A 21 -32.32 45.00 32.23
CA SER A 21 -31.23 45.75 32.86
C SER A 21 -30.23 46.22 31.81
N LEU A 22 -29.55 47.33 32.06
CA LEU A 22 -28.46 47.81 31.21
C LEU A 22 -27.40 46.71 30.99
N VAL A 23 -27.11 45.94 32.05
CA VAL A 23 -26.16 44.81 31.98
C VAL A 23 -26.65 43.73 31.01
N ASP A 24 -27.94 43.40 31.05
CA ASP A 24 -28.52 42.38 30.16
C ASP A 24 -28.51 42.84 28.69
N LEU A 25 -28.74 44.13 28.45
CA LEU A 25 -28.63 44.72 27.12
C LEU A 25 -27.19 44.64 26.60
N CYS A 26 -26.20 44.98 27.43
CA CYS A 26 -24.78 44.86 27.08
C CYS A 26 -24.36 43.42 26.79
N ILE A 27 -24.85 42.44 27.58
CA ILE A 27 -24.59 41.02 27.34
C ILE A 27 -25.18 40.57 26.01
N ARG A 28 -26.42 40.96 25.68
CA ARG A 28 -27.06 40.63 24.39
C ARG A 28 -26.26 41.20 23.22
N THR A 29 -25.88 42.47 23.30
CA THR A 29 -25.05 43.11 22.27
C THR A 29 -23.69 42.42 22.14
N ALA A 30 -23.08 42.00 23.26
CA ALA A 30 -21.84 41.25 23.24
C ALA A 30 -22.00 39.87 22.60
N ILE A 31 -23.10 39.16 22.86
CA ILE A 31 -23.46 37.88 22.24
C ILE A 31 -23.62 38.03 20.72
N ASP A 32 -24.31 39.08 20.27
CA ASP A 32 -24.50 39.35 18.84
C ASP A 32 -23.17 39.68 18.13
N ASN A 33 -22.23 40.28 18.86
CA ASN A 33 -20.93 40.73 18.36
C ASN A 33 -19.75 39.87 18.82
N VAL A 34 -19.99 38.60 19.16
CA VAL A 34 -18.93 37.67 19.65
C VAL A 34 -17.73 37.57 18.71
N ARG A 35 -17.95 37.75 17.41
CA ARG A 35 -16.89 37.72 16.38
C ARG A 35 -15.80 38.76 16.60
N TYR A 36 -16.11 39.85 17.29
CA TYR A 36 -15.19 40.96 17.55
C TYR A 36 -14.61 40.92 18.97
N LEU A 37 -14.92 39.88 19.76
CA LEU A 37 -14.33 39.71 21.07
C LEU A 37 -12.84 39.33 20.92
N GLY A 38 -11.98 40.17 21.50
CA GLY A 38 -10.54 39.99 21.53
C GLY A 38 -10.06 39.62 22.93
N ASP A 39 -9.32 40.54 23.56
CA ASP A 39 -8.86 40.39 24.93
C ASP A 39 -10.01 40.62 25.92
N VAL A 40 -10.25 39.64 26.81
CA VAL A 40 -11.28 39.69 27.86
C VAL A 40 -10.70 39.56 29.26
N GLY A 41 -9.37 39.72 29.42
CA GLY A 41 -8.68 39.51 30.70
C GLY A 41 -9.16 40.42 31.84
N GLU A 42 -9.55 41.65 31.50
CA GLU A 42 -10.04 42.65 32.46
C GLU A 42 -11.53 42.50 32.81
N THR A 43 -12.27 41.65 32.07
CA THR A 43 -13.72 41.49 32.27
C THR A 43 -14.03 40.64 33.50
N ASP A 44 -15.18 40.88 34.12
CA ASP A 44 -15.67 40.09 35.24
C ASP A 44 -16.03 38.65 34.82
N SER A 45 -15.68 37.68 35.67
CA SER A 45 -15.89 36.25 35.44
C SER A 45 -17.38 35.92 35.25
N HIS A 46 -18.28 36.60 35.97
CA HIS A 46 -19.72 36.36 35.90
C HIS A 46 -20.35 36.78 34.56
N LEU A 47 -19.84 37.86 33.95
CA LEU A 47 -20.26 38.27 32.62
C LEU A 47 -19.74 37.30 31.57
N LEU A 48 -18.49 36.86 31.76
CA LEU A 48 -17.84 35.93 30.86
C LEU A 48 -18.53 34.56 30.85
N GLU A 49 -19.01 34.08 32.00
CA GLU A 49 -19.83 32.86 32.13
C GLU A 49 -21.14 32.92 31.33
N ARG A 50 -21.67 34.12 31.07
CA ARG A 50 -22.91 34.30 30.28
C ARG A 50 -22.63 34.48 28.80
N ILE A 51 -21.54 35.14 28.43
CA ILE A 51 -21.23 35.46 27.03
C ILE A 51 -20.52 34.29 26.34
N LEU A 52 -19.52 33.67 26.99
CA LEU A 52 -18.69 32.63 26.37
C LEU A 52 -19.42 31.35 25.94
N PRO A 53 -20.50 30.88 26.59
CA PRO A 53 -21.25 29.72 26.11
C PRO A 53 -21.82 29.90 24.70
N HIS A 54 -22.02 31.14 24.25
CA HIS A 54 -22.52 31.45 22.92
C HIS A 54 -21.39 31.56 21.86
N CYS A 55 -20.13 31.47 22.28
CA CYS A 55 -19.01 31.49 21.36
C CYS A 55 -18.91 30.19 20.54
N THR A 56 -18.47 30.33 19.29
CA THR A 56 -18.01 29.19 18.48
C THR A 56 -16.65 28.74 18.96
N MET A 57 -16.30 27.48 18.69
CA MET A 57 -15.01 26.90 19.08
C MET A 57 -13.82 27.77 18.66
N ASP A 58 -13.78 28.20 17.40
CA ASP A 58 -12.68 29.02 16.86
C ASP A 58 -12.60 30.40 17.52
N GLN A 59 -13.74 30.97 17.90
CA GLN A 59 -13.81 32.24 18.60
C GLN A 59 -13.26 32.10 20.01
N LEU A 60 -13.57 31.00 20.70
CA LEU A 60 -13.01 30.73 22.02
C LEU A 60 -11.49 30.57 21.96
N ILE A 61 -10.97 29.88 20.95
CA ILE A 61 -9.52 29.77 20.70
C ILE A 61 -8.91 31.16 20.45
N HIS A 62 -9.58 32.01 19.68
CA HIS A 62 -9.11 33.35 19.40
C HIS A 62 -9.03 34.21 20.67
N VAL A 63 -10.11 34.25 21.46
CA VAL A 63 -10.17 34.98 22.73
C VAL A 63 -9.07 34.52 23.68
N GLU A 64 -8.86 33.20 23.79
CA GLU A 64 -7.82 32.65 24.67
C GLU A 64 -6.39 32.90 24.18
N LYS A 65 -6.17 33.11 22.88
CA LYS A 65 -4.87 33.53 22.32
C LYS A 65 -4.64 35.04 22.45
N SER A 66 -5.71 35.82 22.34
CA SER A 66 -5.68 37.29 22.43
C SER A 66 -5.58 37.79 23.86
N THR A 67 -6.11 37.03 24.83
CA THR A 67 -6.08 37.41 26.25
C THR A 67 -4.68 37.31 26.83
N LYS A 68 -4.19 38.40 27.43
CA LYS A 68 -2.88 38.45 28.10
C LYS A 68 -3.07 38.72 29.60
N GLY A 69 -2.34 37.98 30.44
CA GLY A 69 -2.21 38.30 31.88
C GLY A 69 -3.25 37.70 32.84
N ARG A 70 -4.30 36.99 32.36
CA ARG A 70 -5.25 36.29 33.23
C ARG A 70 -5.62 34.89 32.72
N ASP A 71 -5.65 33.93 33.63
CA ASP A 71 -6.07 32.56 33.33
C ASP A 71 -7.60 32.46 33.27
N LEU A 72 -8.15 32.29 32.06
CA LEU A 72 -9.58 32.05 31.84
C LEU A 72 -10.01 30.59 32.14
N SER A 73 -9.06 29.74 32.54
CA SER A 73 -9.23 28.31 32.76
C SER A 73 -10.46 27.92 33.60
N PRO A 74 -10.85 28.63 34.68
CA PRO A 74 -11.99 28.22 35.51
C PRO A 74 -13.33 28.25 34.75
N VAL A 75 -13.47 29.21 33.84
CA VAL A 75 -14.69 29.42 33.04
C VAL A 75 -14.61 28.60 31.76
N THR A 76 -13.45 28.60 31.09
CA THR A 76 -13.32 27.99 29.76
C THR A 76 -13.20 26.47 29.81
N ASP A 77 -12.64 25.87 30.85
CA ASP A 77 -12.42 24.42 30.89
C ASP A 77 -13.75 23.62 30.85
N LYS A 78 -14.82 24.15 31.47
CA LYS A 78 -16.17 23.60 31.36
C LYS A 78 -16.72 23.70 29.93
N LEU A 79 -16.46 24.82 29.25
CA LEU A 79 -16.88 25.03 27.87
C LEU A 79 -16.13 24.09 26.92
N TRP A 80 -14.82 23.95 27.11
CA TRP A 80 -13.98 23.03 26.35
C TRP A 80 -14.45 21.58 26.47
N LYS A 81 -14.89 21.14 27.65
CA LYS A 81 -15.51 19.83 27.82
C LYS A 81 -16.79 19.68 26.99
N ASN A 82 -17.66 20.70 26.98
CA ASN A 82 -18.89 20.69 26.19
C ASN A 82 -18.60 20.67 24.69
N PHE A 83 -17.62 21.44 24.22
CA PHE A 83 -17.20 21.42 22.81
C PHE A 83 -16.60 20.07 22.41
N TYR A 84 -15.82 19.44 23.29
CA TYR A 84 -15.28 18.11 23.05
C TYR A 84 -16.41 17.08 22.90
N GLU A 85 -17.41 17.14 23.77
CA GLU A 85 -18.59 16.28 23.68
C GLU A 85 -19.41 16.54 22.41
N LEU A 86 -19.54 17.80 21.98
CA LEU A 86 -20.28 18.16 20.77
C LEU A 86 -19.57 17.66 19.50
N GLN A 87 -18.24 17.75 19.44
CA GLN A 87 -17.46 17.37 18.26
C GLN A 87 -17.17 15.88 18.17
N PHE A 88 -16.78 15.25 19.28
CA PHE A 88 -16.33 13.85 19.32
C PHE A 88 -17.33 12.91 19.99
N GLY A 89 -18.43 13.42 20.54
CA GLY A 89 -19.48 12.65 21.19
C GLY A 89 -19.18 12.27 22.65
N ARG A 90 -20.23 11.87 23.38
CA ARG A 90 -20.15 11.48 24.81
C ARG A 90 -19.23 10.31 25.08
N ALA A 91 -19.21 9.31 24.19
CA ALA A 91 -18.40 8.12 24.39
C ALA A 91 -16.90 8.44 24.46
N SER A 92 -16.41 9.32 23.58
CA SER A 92 -15.00 9.71 23.58
C SER A 92 -14.64 10.53 24.82
N THR A 93 -15.51 11.45 25.25
CA THR A 93 -15.35 12.23 26.49
C THR A 93 -15.23 11.32 27.71
N ASN A 94 -16.10 10.32 27.82
CA ASN A 94 -16.08 9.36 28.93
C ASN A 94 -14.77 8.55 28.93
N LEU A 95 -14.31 8.07 27.77
CA LEU A 95 -13.04 7.37 27.65
C LEU A 95 -11.85 8.24 28.10
N VAL A 96 -11.86 9.55 27.79
CA VAL A 96 -10.82 10.47 28.24
C VAL A 96 -10.86 10.63 29.77
N ILE A 97 -12.05 10.80 30.35
CA ILE A 97 -12.23 10.90 31.82
C ILE A 97 -11.77 9.62 32.51
N GLU A 98 -12.11 8.44 31.97
CA GLU A 98 -11.66 7.15 32.50
C GLU A 98 -10.13 7.02 32.44
N ARG A 99 -9.51 7.38 31.32
CA ARG A 99 -8.04 7.37 31.18
C ARG A 99 -7.36 8.30 32.18
N MET A 100 -7.94 9.47 32.42
CA MET A 100 -7.45 10.41 33.43
C MET A 100 -7.54 9.84 34.84
N LYS A 101 -8.68 9.24 35.19
CA LYS A 101 -8.88 8.58 36.49
C LYS A 101 -7.89 7.44 36.71
N LEU A 102 -7.69 6.60 35.70
CA LEU A 102 -6.76 5.48 35.75
C LEU A 102 -5.31 5.94 35.95
N LYS A 103 -4.90 6.98 35.21
CA LYS A 103 -3.53 7.53 35.31
C LYS A 103 -3.35 8.50 36.47
N LYS A 104 -4.43 8.88 37.17
CA LYS A 104 -4.46 9.92 38.21
C LYS A 104 -3.88 11.26 37.76
N VAL A 105 -4.13 11.65 36.50
CA VAL A 105 -3.67 12.94 35.95
C VAL A 105 -4.88 13.75 35.49
N SER A 106 -4.91 15.02 35.85
CA SER A 106 -5.81 16.01 35.28
C SER A 106 -5.08 16.81 34.20
N PHE A 107 -5.68 16.92 33.02
CA PHE A 107 -5.23 17.79 31.94
C PHE A 107 -6.34 18.79 31.61
N ARG A 108 -5.96 19.96 31.09
CA ARG A 108 -6.91 20.95 30.60
C ARG A 108 -7.64 20.39 29.37
N TRP A 109 -8.95 20.58 29.29
CA TRP A 109 -9.75 20.08 28.15
C TRP A 109 -9.32 20.69 26.82
N ARG A 110 -8.82 21.93 26.82
CA ARG A 110 -8.19 22.57 25.65
C ARG A 110 -7.06 21.72 25.07
N GLN A 111 -6.12 21.27 25.91
CA GLN A 111 -4.95 20.53 25.45
C GLN A 111 -5.35 19.16 24.87
N LEU A 112 -6.34 18.51 25.48
CA LEU A 112 -6.89 17.25 24.98
C LEU A 112 -7.55 17.43 23.61
N TYR A 113 -8.26 18.54 23.43
CA TYR A 113 -8.88 18.87 22.15
C TYR A 113 -7.83 19.08 21.06
N GLU A 114 -6.80 19.88 21.33
CA GLU A 114 -5.71 20.12 20.38
C GLU A 114 -4.95 18.83 20.03
N ALA A 115 -4.65 18.00 21.02
CA ALA A 115 -4.02 16.70 20.80
C ALA A 115 -4.90 15.79 19.93
N LYS A 116 -6.21 15.74 20.22
CA LYS A 116 -7.15 14.92 19.46
C LYS A 116 -7.30 15.40 18.02
N LEU A 117 -7.28 16.72 17.79
CA LEU A 117 -7.32 17.29 16.46
C LEU A 117 -6.10 16.90 15.63
N LYS A 118 -4.90 16.91 16.24
CA LYS A 118 -3.68 16.41 15.59
C LYS A 118 -3.79 14.94 15.21
N ASP A 119 -4.29 14.09 16.12
CA ASP A 119 -4.49 12.66 15.84
C ASP A 119 -5.41 12.43 14.63
N VAL A 120 -6.51 13.19 14.54
CA VAL A 120 -7.46 13.10 13.43
C VAL A 120 -6.81 13.55 12.13
N GLN A 121 -6.11 14.68 12.14
CA GLN A 121 -5.41 15.20 10.96
C GLN A 121 -4.32 14.23 10.47
N GLU A 122 -3.58 13.59 11.37
CA GLU A 122 -2.63 12.54 11.00
C GLU A 122 -3.31 11.32 10.37
N ALA A 123 -4.45 10.90 10.91
CA ALA A 123 -5.21 9.78 10.34
C ALA A 123 -5.73 10.11 8.94
N GLU A 124 -6.22 11.32 8.73
CA GLU A 124 -6.65 11.85 7.42
C GLU A 124 -5.48 11.88 6.44
N ASN A 125 -4.34 12.46 6.83
CA ASN A 125 -3.14 12.51 5.99
C ASN A 125 -2.68 11.11 5.57
N LYS A 126 -2.66 10.15 6.51
CA LYS A 126 -2.35 8.74 6.21
C LYS A 126 -3.33 8.13 5.22
N ALA A 127 -4.62 8.44 5.32
CA ALA A 127 -5.63 7.97 4.37
C ALA A 127 -5.46 8.60 2.98
N ILE A 128 -5.20 9.91 2.92
CA ILE A 128 -4.91 10.65 1.68
C ILE A 128 -3.67 10.08 1.00
N ASP A 129 -2.61 9.80 1.74
CA ASP A 129 -1.37 9.25 1.18
C ASP A 129 -1.54 7.82 0.67
N ARG A 130 -2.32 6.99 1.37
CA ARG A 130 -2.73 5.68 0.86
C ARG A 130 -3.47 5.81 -0.47
N LEU A 131 -4.40 6.75 -0.56
CA LEU A 131 -5.15 7.00 -1.80
C LEU A 131 -4.23 7.45 -2.94
N LYS A 132 -3.31 8.39 -2.68
CA LYS A 132 -2.30 8.83 -3.66
C LYS A 132 -1.43 7.67 -4.15
N GLN A 133 -1.02 6.77 -3.25
CA GLN A 133 -0.24 5.59 -3.63
C GLN A 133 -1.02 4.65 -4.56
N LEU A 134 -2.32 4.45 -4.30
CA LEU A 134 -3.17 3.63 -5.15
C LEU A 134 -3.31 4.22 -6.57
N TYR A 135 -3.53 5.53 -6.68
CA TYR A 135 -3.58 6.21 -7.97
C TYR A 135 -2.26 6.08 -8.74
N LYS A 136 -1.12 6.35 -8.09
CA LYS A 136 0.21 6.18 -8.72
C LYS A 136 0.44 4.76 -9.22
N LYS A 137 0.02 3.75 -8.44
CA LYS A 137 0.13 2.33 -8.83
C LYS A 137 -0.74 2.01 -10.04
N GLU A 138 -1.96 2.52 -10.09
CA GLU A 138 -2.85 2.35 -11.24
C GLU A 138 -2.33 3.06 -12.49
N ASP A 139 -1.84 4.29 -12.35
CA ASP A 139 -1.25 5.03 -13.47
C ASP A 139 -0.01 4.30 -14.00
N ALA A 140 0.88 3.81 -13.14
CA ALA A 140 2.01 2.99 -13.55
C ALA A 140 1.58 1.70 -14.27
N ARG A 141 0.48 1.07 -13.84
CA ARG A 141 -0.11 -0.11 -14.52
C ARG A 141 -0.67 0.24 -15.90
N LYS A 142 -1.24 1.43 -16.08
CA LYS A 142 -1.72 1.91 -17.38
C LYS A 142 -0.55 2.26 -18.30
N GLN A 143 0.45 2.98 -17.78
CA GLN A 143 1.65 3.38 -18.52
C GLN A 143 2.49 2.17 -18.96
N SER A 144 2.57 1.10 -18.16
CA SER A 144 3.26 -0.13 -18.57
C SER A 144 2.54 -0.91 -19.67
N ARG A 145 1.22 -0.74 -19.80
CA ARG A 145 0.42 -1.30 -20.91
C ARG A 145 0.41 -0.42 -22.15
N GLN A 146 0.83 0.85 -22.03
CA GLN A 146 0.89 1.76 -23.15
C GLN A 146 2.06 1.39 -24.06
N VAL A 147 1.82 1.43 -25.38
CA VAL A 147 2.85 1.17 -26.37
C VAL A 147 3.94 2.24 -26.26
N GLN A 148 5.14 1.83 -25.85
CA GLN A 148 6.31 2.71 -25.80
C GLN A 148 6.94 2.76 -27.20
N LEU A 149 7.12 3.97 -27.73
CA LEU A 149 7.91 4.20 -28.94
C LEU A 149 9.38 3.87 -28.63
N CYS A 150 9.88 2.76 -29.14
CA CYS A 150 11.31 2.43 -29.09
C CYS A 150 12.10 3.44 -29.92
N THR A 151 12.72 4.42 -29.27
CA THR A 151 13.69 5.35 -29.89
C THR A 151 15.06 4.72 -30.10
N LYS A 152 15.30 3.54 -29.51
CA LYS A 152 16.46 2.73 -29.85
C LYS A 152 16.29 2.19 -31.25
N VAL A 153 17.02 2.78 -32.20
CA VAL A 153 17.36 2.12 -33.46
C VAL A 153 17.94 0.76 -33.07
N PRO A 154 17.34 -0.37 -33.51
CA PRO A 154 17.92 -1.68 -33.22
C PRO A 154 19.37 -1.64 -33.69
N PRO A 155 20.34 -2.17 -32.91
CA PRO A 155 21.74 -2.14 -33.31
C PRO A 155 21.81 -2.67 -34.73
N SER A 156 22.30 -1.83 -35.64
CA SER A 156 22.47 -2.10 -37.08
C SER A 156 23.56 -3.15 -37.27
N SER A 157 23.37 -4.30 -36.65
CA SER A 157 24.05 -5.52 -36.95
C SER A 157 23.19 -6.18 -38.01
N LYS A 158 23.78 -6.43 -39.18
CA LYS A 158 23.22 -7.26 -40.26
C LYS A 158 22.96 -8.67 -39.71
N ARG A 159 21.93 -8.83 -38.87
CA ARG A 159 21.53 -10.12 -38.30
C ARG A 159 20.61 -10.76 -39.33
N SER A 160 21.14 -11.76 -40.02
CA SER A 160 20.39 -12.54 -41.00
C SER A 160 19.14 -13.13 -40.33
N PHE A 161 17.96 -12.65 -40.73
CA PHE A 161 16.75 -13.44 -40.63
C PHE A 161 17.05 -14.77 -41.33
N PHE A 162 16.84 -15.90 -40.63
CA PHE A 162 17.17 -17.29 -41.04
C PHE A 162 18.61 -17.81 -40.82
N ALA A 163 19.18 -17.70 -39.60
CA ALA A 163 20.28 -18.59 -39.22
C ALA A 163 20.44 -18.72 -37.70
N GLY A 164 19.75 -19.70 -37.11
CA GLY A 164 20.06 -20.15 -35.75
C GLY A 164 21.38 -20.91 -35.73
N SER A 165 22.51 -20.19 -35.71
CA SER A 165 23.83 -20.77 -35.44
C SER A 165 24.14 -20.65 -33.95
N GLY A 166 23.50 -21.52 -33.17
CA GLY A 166 23.99 -21.93 -31.84
C GLY A 166 24.99 -23.09 -31.98
N PRO A 167 25.68 -23.50 -30.90
CA PRO A 167 26.91 -24.30 -30.95
C PRO A 167 26.80 -25.50 -31.89
N GLY A 168 27.60 -25.46 -32.97
CA GLY A 168 27.44 -26.31 -34.15
C GLY A 168 27.66 -27.79 -33.84
N TYR A 169 26.56 -28.54 -33.76
CA TYR A 169 26.56 -29.95 -34.14
C TYR A 169 26.72 -29.99 -35.67
N ASN A 170 27.82 -30.56 -36.19
CA ASN A 170 28.05 -30.67 -37.63
C ASN A 170 26.99 -31.59 -38.28
N LEU A 171 25.90 -30.99 -38.76
CA LEU A 171 24.77 -31.66 -39.41
C LEU A 171 24.68 -31.31 -40.90
N SER A 172 25.83 -31.05 -41.53
CA SER A 172 25.93 -30.62 -42.94
C SER A 172 25.46 -31.69 -43.94
N TYR A 173 25.38 -32.96 -43.54
CA TYR A 173 25.05 -34.08 -44.43
C TYR A 173 23.56 -34.48 -44.44
N VAL A 174 22.70 -33.82 -43.67
CA VAL A 174 21.28 -34.19 -43.53
C VAL A 174 20.40 -33.28 -44.36
N LYS A 175 19.72 -33.82 -45.38
CA LYS A 175 19.02 -33.04 -46.40
C LYS A 175 17.69 -32.39 -45.97
N SER A 176 16.99 -32.87 -44.93
CA SER A 176 15.67 -32.33 -44.54
C SER A 176 15.63 -31.69 -43.14
N ASN A 177 14.86 -30.61 -42.98
CA ASN A 177 14.74 -29.86 -41.71
C ASN A 177 14.19 -30.71 -40.56
N ILE A 178 13.25 -31.62 -40.85
CA ILE A 178 12.69 -32.56 -39.87
C ILE A 178 13.77 -33.52 -39.37
N MET A 179 14.58 -34.08 -40.28
CA MET A 179 15.65 -35.01 -39.89
C MET A 179 16.79 -34.31 -39.17
N LYS A 180 17.05 -33.02 -39.48
CA LYS A 180 17.97 -32.21 -38.70
C LYS A 180 17.48 -32.04 -37.26
N LYS A 181 16.22 -31.64 -37.06
CA LYS A 181 15.61 -31.48 -35.74
C LYS A 181 15.63 -32.78 -34.94
N ALA A 182 15.21 -33.90 -35.54
CA ALA A 182 15.20 -35.20 -34.88
C ALA A 182 16.60 -35.63 -34.42
N LYS A 183 17.64 -35.42 -35.24
CA LYS A 183 19.03 -35.71 -34.83
C LYS A 183 19.53 -34.82 -33.70
N ILE A 184 19.15 -33.54 -33.71
CA ILE A 184 19.51 -32.62 -32.64
C ILE A 184 18.85 -33.04 -31.33
N ASP A 185 17.56 -33.36 -31.38
CA ASP A 185 16.79 -33.78 -30.21
C ASP A 185 17.31 -35.11 -29.66
N LEU A 186 17.71 -36.05 -30.54
CA LEU A 186 18.40 -37.28 -30.15
C LEU A 186 19.75 -37.00 -29.46
N MET A 187 20.59 -36.13 -30.02
CA MET A 187 21.89 -35.79 -29.42
C MET A 187 21.75 -35.02 -28.09
N LYS A 188 20.63 -34.33 -27.90
CA LYS A 188 20.30 -33.65 -26.63
C LYS A 188 19.57 -34.54 -25.64
N SER A 189 19.15 -35.74 -26.04
CA SER A 189 18.39 -36.66 -25.19
C SER A 189 19.22 -37.12 -23.99
N GLN A 190 18.52 -37.49 -22.92
CA GLN A 190 19.15 -37.94 -21.68
C GLN A 190 19.90 -39.26 -21.89
N GLU A 191 19.41 -40.12 -22.78
CA GLU A 191 20.00 -41.42 -23.10
C GLU A 191 21.40 -41.27 -23.72
N VAL A 192 21.57 -40.36 -24.69
CA VAL A 192 22.87 -40.10 -25.32
C VAL A 192 23.85 -39.46 -24.34
N LYS A 193 23.36 -38.57 -23.47
CA LYS A 193 24.18 -37.99 -22.37
C LYS A 193 24.63 -39.06 -21.38
N ASN A 194 23.74 -39.98 -21.01
CA ASN A 194 24.05 -41.10 -20.12
C ASN A 194 25.09 -42.05 -20.75
N LEU A 195 24.94 -42.40 -22.03
CA LEU A 195 25.91 -43.22 -22.77
C LEU A 195 27.28 -42.54 -22.86
N ALA A 196 27.33 -41.23 -23.13
CA ALA A 196 28.57 -40.46 -23.15
C ALA A 196 29.24 -40.41 -21.77
N ALA A 197 28.46 -40.25 -20.70
CA ALA A 197 28.94 -40.28 -19.32
C ALA A 197 29.50 -41.66 -18.94
N MET A 198 28.83 -42.75 -19.34
CA MET A 198 29.29 -44.12 -19.12
C MET A 198 30.58 -44.41 -19.89
N LYS A 199 30.70 -43.96 -21.14
CA LYS A 199 31.95 -44.07 -21.93
C LYS A 199 33.10 -43.28 -21.30
N LYS A 200 32.86 -42.07 -20.79
CA LYS A 200 33.88 -41.28 -20.08
C LYS A 200 34.34 -41.97 -18.79
N LYS A 201 33.42 -42.57 -18.03
CA LYS A 201 33.77 -43.36 -16.85
C LYS A 201 34.60 -44.59 -17.21
N ALA A 202 34.22 -45.32 -18.27
CA ALA A 202 34.99 -46.48 -18.75
C ALA A 202 36.42 -46.13 -19.19
N VAL A 203 36.61 -44.96 -19.82
CA VAL A 203 37.95 -44.47 -20.19
C VAL A 203 38.76 -44.15 -18.93
N GLN A 204 38.20 -43.41 -17.96
CA GLN A 204 38.88 -43.09 -16.70
C GLN A 204 39.21 -44.33 -15.83
N THR A 205 38.44 -45.40 -15.93
CA THR A 205 38.71 -46.67 -15.23
C THR A 205 40.00 -47.35 -15.72
N HIS A 206 40.45 -47.11 -16.96
CA HIS A 206 41.68 -47.71 -17.51
C HIS A 206 42.95 -46.86 -17.30
N HIS A 207 42.95 -45.87 -16.41
CA HIS A 207 44.11 -45.00 -16.16
C HIS A 207 44.68 -45.09 -14.73
N ARG A 208 44.20 -46.01 -13.90
CA ARG A 208 44.88 -46.37 -12.64
C ARG A 208 45.69 -47.64 -12.86
N GLY A 209 46.98 -47.45 -13.09
CA GLY A 209 47.95 -48.54 -13.12
C GLY A 209 48.01 -49.25 -11.77
N THR A 210 47.80 -50.56 -11.79
CA THR A 210 48.49 -51.51 -10.92
C THR A 210 48.74 -52.78 -11.73
N THR A 211 49.94 -53.28 -11.54
CA THR A 211 50.74 -54.27 -12.30
C THR A 211 50.17 -55.69 -12.41
N ILE A 212 50.41 -56.29 -13.59
CA ILE A 212 50.76 -57.71 -13.89
C ILE A 212 49.65 -58.75 -13.60
N THR A 213 49.09 -59.49 -14.58
CA THR A 213 49.67 -60.71 -15.18
C THR A 213 49.14 -61.03 -16.59
N LYS A 214 49.96 -61.80 -17.32
CA LYS A 214 49.87 -62.33 -18.69
C LYS A 214 48.63 -63.17 -19.03
N SER A 215 48.32 -63.23 -20.34
CA SER A 215 48.26 -64.41 -21.24
C SER A 215 47.03 -64.32 -22.16
N SER A 216 47.19 -64.21 -23.49
CA SER A 216 47.36 -65.29 -24.50
C SER A 216 46.10 -65.48 -25.36
N GLY A 217 46.28 -65.65 -26.67
CA GLY A 217 45.33 -66.32 -27.59
C GLY A 217 44.44 -65.38 -28.42
N LEU A 218 44.81 -64.97 -29.63
CA LEU A 218 44.71 -65.65 -30.94
C LEU A 218 43.29 -65.80 -31.54
N CYS A 219 43.22 -65.27 -32.77
CA CYS A 219 42.59 -65.83 -33.98
C CYS A 219 41.05 -65.85 -34.14
N GLY A 220 40.61 -65.46 -35.33
CA GLY A 220 39.28 -65.80 -35.85
C GLY A 220 38.81 -64.93 -37.01
N LYS A 221 39.42 -65.06 -38.19
CA LYS A 221 38.81 -64.66 -39.48
C LYS A 221 37.71 -65.67 -39.86
N ASN A 222 36.84 -65.27 -40.80
CA ASN A 222 35.89 -66.02 -41.67
C ASN A 222 34.44 -65.58 -41.40
N SER A 223 33.77 -64.84 -42.28
CA SER A 223 33.23 -65.21 -43.61
C SER A 223 31.98 -66.10 -43.58
N ALA A 224 30.89 -65.48 -44.03
CA ALA A 224 29.83 -66.00 -44.91
C ALA A 224 28.72 -66.94 -44.39
N SER A 225 27.50 -66.44 -44.57
CA SER A 225 26.39 -67.05 -45.36
C SER A 225 25.24 -67.79 -44.67
N SER A 226 24.04 -67.44 -45.17
CA SER A 226 22.84 -68.26 -45.40
C SER A 226 21.96 -68.67 -44.21
N SER A 227 20.71 -68.18 -44.19
CA SER A 227 19.59 -68.95 -44.77
C SER A 227 18.21 -68.25 -44.63
N LYS A 228 17.55 -68.12 -45.79
CA LYS A 228 16.13 -68.37 -46.12
C LYS A 228 14.97 -67.82 -45.25
N LEU A 229 14.20 -66.93 -45.89
CA LEU A 229 12.76 -67.03 -46.20
C LEU A 229 11.79 -67.60 -45.13
N ALA A 230 10.86 -66.74 -44.70
CA ALA A 230 9.45 -67.09 -44.59
C ALA A 230 8.58 -65.89 -44.99
N LYS A 231 7.63 -66.15 -45.89
CA LYS A 231 6.65 -65.23 -46.49
C LYS A 231 5.40 -65.08 -45.58
N PRO A 232 4.47 -64.16 -45.90
CA PRO A 232 3.61 -63.47 -44.94
C PRO A 232 2.30 -64.22 -44.64
N LEU A 233 1.63 -63.82 -43.56
CA LEU A 233 0.22 -64.11 -43.35
C LEU A 233 -0.60 -62.84 -43.50
N ASP A 234 -1.39 -62.85 -44.58
CA ASP A 234 -2.48 -61.94 -44.87
C ASP A 234 -3.79 -62.58 -44.37
N ARG A 235 -4.63 -61.80 -43.69
CA ARG A 235 -6.11 -61.70 -43.79
C ARG A 235 -6.91 -61.66 -42.48
N ARG A 236 -7.69 -60.56 -42.41
CA ARG A 236 -9.15 -60.39 -42.12
C ARG A 236 -9.66 -60.93 -40.78
N PHE A 237 -10.48 -60.18 -40.03
CA PHE A 237 -11.63 -59.36 -40.43
C PHE A 237 -11.61 -57.96 -39.84
#